data_AF-A0A9J7WWX1-F1
#
_entry.id   AF-A0A9J7WWX1-F1
#
_cell.length_a   1.000
_cell.length_b   1.000
_cell.length_c   1.000
_cell.angle_alpha   90.00
_cell.angle_beta   90.00
_cell.angle_gamma   90.00
#
_symmetry.space_group_name_H-M   'P 1'
#
loop_
_entity.id
_entity.type
_entity.pdbx_description
1 polymer ?
#
loop_
_entity_poly.entity_id
_entity_poly.type
_entity_poly.pdbx_seq_one_letter_code
_entity_poly.pdbx_strand_id
1 'polypeptide(L)'
;MAVRLFEDKEHADSYWKYRISPSEELIDKILQFHRSNKKSANDLAVDVGCGSGQGTLLLAPHFTCVVGTDISPAQLEMGRKHVNIPNVSYRESPAEELPFEDGSVDLVTAMSAFHWFDHSRFLQEAHRVLKPNGCLAVLNYTMDMELSYGDCSETLNHICNEFYAALQPFRNPYLSSSSFELYKKTFDSLQYPVKEWQDIFWVRKPVPLSGYIGMVESFSTFQALLKKDQEEARRLSQDIEHRESPAEELPFEDGSVDLVTAMSAFHWFDHSRFLQEAHRVLKPNGCLAVLNYTMDMELSYGDCSETLNHICNEAGHFLGEEACPTFWLHRHGGVFLQFPGSLKKGSGRGQTTLTGH
;
A
#
# COMPACT_ATOMS: atom_id res chain seq x y z
N MET A 1 -11.64 27.77 -8.30
CA MET A 1 -10.47 27.94 -7.41
C MET A 1 -9.85 26.57 -7.23
N ALA A 2 -8.53 26.45 -7.40
CA ALA A 2 -7.83 25.19 -7.17
C ALA A 2 -8.03 24.69 -5.73
N VAL A 3 -8.20 23.38 -5.57
CA VAL A 3 -8.37 22.76 -4.24
C VAL A 3 -7.00 22.70 -3.55
N ARG A 4 -6.87 23.35 -2.39
CA ARG A 4 -5.63 23.31 -1.59
C ARG A 4 -5.64 22.09 -0.69
N LEU A 5 -4.75 21.14 -0.97
CA LEU A 5 -4.46 19.95 -0.17
C LEU A 5 -2.94 19.81 -0.05
N PHE A 6 -2.46 18.92 0.84
CA PHE A 6 -1.02 18.60 0.97
C PHE A 6 -0.12 19.75 1.47
N GLU A 7 -0.64 20.62 2.35
CA GLU A 7 0.09 21.78 2.88
C GLU A 7 0.92 21.48 4.15
N ASP A 8 0.70 20.31 4.76
CA ASP A 8 1.38 19.90 5.98
C ASP A 8 2.77 19.31 5.68
N LYS A 9 3.79 19.66 6.48
CA LYS A 9 5.17 19.21 6.29
C LYS A 9 5.35 17.71 6.57
N GLU A 10 4.67 17.16 7.57
CA GLU A 10 4.70 15.73 7.89
C GLU A 10 4.02 14.93 6.77
N HIS A 11 2.92 15.46 6.24
CA HIS A 11 2.26 14.87 5.07
C HIS A 11 3.16 14.91 3.84
N ALA A 12 3.88 16.01 3.60
CA ALA A 12 4.81 16.12 2.47
C ALA A 12 6.00 15.16 2.57
N ASP A 13 6.50 14.87 3.77
CA ASP A 13 7.56 13.89 4.02
C ASP A 13 7.08 12.45 3.79
N SER A 14 5.91 12.09 4.33
CA SER A 14 5.26 10.81 4.04
C SER A 14 4.99 10.63 2.54
N TYR A 15 4.48 11.68 1.89
CA TYR A 15 4.23 11.69 0.44
C TYR A 15 5.52 11.43 -0.34
N TRP A 16 6.62 12.11 0.00
CA TRP A 16 7.91 11.88 -0.66
C TRP A 16 8.40 10.44 -0.50
N LYS A 17 8.30 9.89 0.72
CA LYS A 17 8.84 8.57 1.07
C LYS A 17 8.07 7.42 0.42
N TYR A 18 6.76 7.51 0.35
CA TYR A 18 5.91 6.34 0.04
C TYR A 18 5.16 6.41 -1.29
N ARG A 19 5.02 7.59 -1.90
CA ARG A 19 4.28 7.69 -3.17
C ARG A 19 5.00 7.02 -4.31
N ILE A 20 4.20 6.38 -5.16
CA ILE A 20 4.67 5.79 -6.41
C ILE A 20 4.97 6.93 -7.39
N SER A 21 6.23 7.04 -7.78
CA SER A 21 6.63 7.82 -8.95
C SER A 21 6.19 7.11 -10.24
N PRO A 22 5.85 7.83 -11.31
CA PRO A 22 5.68 7.25 -12.64
C PRO A 22 6.87 6.34 -13.01
N SER A 23 6.61 5.26 -13.76
CA SER A 23 7.68 4.40 -14.25
C SER A 23 8.49 5.08 -15.34
N GLU A 24 9.78 4.75 -15.46
CA GLU A 24 10.63 5.20 -16.57
C GLU A 24 10.01 4.83 -17.93
N GLU A 25 9.40 3.64 -18.04
CA GLU A 25 8.70 3.21 -19.25
C GLU A 25 7.58 4.17 -19.67
N LEU A 26 6.81 4.70 -18.71
CA LEU A 26 5.76 5.68 -19.01
C LEU A 26 6.36 7.00 -19.48
N ILE A 27 7.42 7.45 -18.82
CA ILE A 27 8.14 8.66 -19.22
C ILE A 27 8.73 8.49 -20.62
N ASP A 28 9.29 7.33 -20.94
CA ASP A 28 9.83 7.03 -22.27
C ASP A 28 8.77 7.10 -23.37
N LYS A 29 7.56 6.61 -23.13
CA LYS A 29 6.42 6.74 -24.06
C LYS A 29 6.08 8.21 -24.31
N ILE A 30 6.02 9.02 -23.25
CA ILE A 30 5.77 10.47 -23.36
C ILE A 30 6.87 11.14 -24.18
N LEU A 31 8.13 10.82 -23.89
CA LEU A 31 9.28 11.39 -24.59
C LEU A 31 9.34 10.93 -26.06
N GLN A 32 8.91 9.70 -26.36
CA GLN A 32 8.81 9.19 -27.73
C GLN A 32 7.76 9.97 -28.53
N PHE A 33 6.56 10.17 -27.97
CA PHE A 33 5.51 10.97 -28.60
C PHE A 33 5.93 12.44 -28.76
N HIS A 34 6.60 13.01 -27.76
CA HIS A 34 7.15 14.37 -27.82
C HIS A 34 8.19 14.52 -28.93
N ARG A 35 9.12 13.56 -29.07
CA ARG A 35 10.17 13.58 -30.09
C ARG A 35 9.65 13.35 -31.50
N SER A 36 8.58 12.58 -31.70
CA SER A 36 8.04 12.31 -33.04
C SER A 36 7.37 13.53 -33.68
N ASN A 37 6.87 14.46 -32.85
CA ASN A 37 6.13 15.62 -33.29
C ASN A 37 6.96 16.91 -33.36
N LYS A 38 8.21 16.88 -32.86
CA LYS A 38 9.03 18.07 -32.68
C LYS A 38 10.26 18.11 -33.60
N LYS A 39 10.63 19.32 -34.04
CA LYS A 39 11.80 19.59 -34.92
C LYS A 39 12.93 20.39 -34.25
N SER A 40 12.78 20.76 -32.98
CA SER A 40 13.72 21.62 -32.24
C SER A 40 14.29 20.95 -30.99
N ALA A 41 15.29 21.58 -30.36
CA ALA A 41 15.94 21.12 -29.14
C ALA A 41 14.97 21.10 -27.93
N ASN A 42 15.21 20.20 -26.98
CA ASN A 42 14.45 20.09 -25.73
C ASN A 42 14.95 21.08 -24.68
N ASP A 43 14.39 22.29 -24.68
CA ASP A 43 14.86 23.35 -23.79
C ASP A 43 14.16 23.28 -22.42
N LEU A 44 12.82 23.37 -22.39
CA LEU A 44 12.07 23.55 -21.16
C LEU A 44 10.94 22.53 -21.02
N ALA A 45 10.98 21.73 -19.96
CA ALA A 45 9.85 20.95 -19.48
C ALA A 45 9.27 21.56 -18.18
N VAL A 46 7.95 21.54 -18.06
CA VAL A 46 7.23 22.02 -16.87
C VAL A 46 6.35 20.90 -16.35
N ASP A 47 6.56 20.51 -15.09
CA ASP A 47 5.70 19.56 -14.38
C ASP A 47 4.74 20.31 -13.46
N VAL A 48 3.44 20.23 -13.73
CA VAL A 48 2.39 21.00 -13.08
C VAL A 48 1.66 20.16 -12.04
N GLY A 49 1.57 20.69 -10.82
CA GLY A 49 1.19 19.92 -9.64
C GLY A 49 2.25 18.87 -9.31
N CYS A 50 3.52 19.28 -9.33
CA CYS A 50 4.66 18.37 -9.21
C CYS A 50 4.80 17.70 -7.84
N GLY A 51 4.09 18.20 -6.82
CA GLY A 51 4.33 17.84 -5.42
C GLY A 51 5.81 18.04 -5.06
N SER A 52 6.38 17.06 -4.38
CA SER A 52 7.80 17.01 -4.03
C SER A 52 8.73 16.67 -5.20
N GLY A 53 8.21 16.50 -6.42
CA GLY A 53 9.00 16.44 -7.65
C GLY A 53 9.46 15.06 -8.10
N GLN A 54 8.88 13.97 -7.59
CA GLN A 54 9.26 12.60 -7.97
C GLN A 54 9.21 12.40 -9.50
N GLY A 55 8.16 12.93 -10.16
CA GLY A 55 8.00 12.90 -11.61
C GLY A 55 8.91 13.91 -12.33
N THR A 56 9.04 15.12 -11.79
CA THR A 56 9.93 16.18 -12.30
C THR A 56 11.37 15.67 -12.51
N LEU A 57 11.88 14.84 -11.59
CA LEU A 57 13.22 14.26 -11.67
C LEU A 57 13.44 13.39 -12.91
N LEU A 58 12.42 12.66 -13.36
CA LEU A 58 12.52 11.75 -14.50
C LEU A 58 12.66 12.51 -15.83
N LEU A 59 12.30 13.79 -15.86
CA LEU A 59 12.46 14.65 -17.04
C LEU A 59 13.85 15.26 -17.14
N ALA A 60 14.58 15.36 -16.02
CA ALA A 60 15.86 16.07 -15.94
C ALA A 60 16.92 15.61 -16.95
N PRO A 61 17.07 14.31 -17.28
CA PRO A 61 18.03 13.87 -18.28
C PRO A 61 17.72 14.28 -19.72
N HIS A 62 16.50 14.76 -20.00
CA HIS A 62 15.97 14.91 -21.37
C HIS A 62 15.75 16.35 -21.82
N PHE A 63 15.89 17.31 -20.91
CA PHE A 63 15.65 18.73 -21.16
C PHE A 63 16.77 19.60 -20.57
N THR A 64 17.06 20.73 -21.24
CA THR A 64 18.03 21.71 -20.74
C THR A 64 17.63 22.29 -19.39
N CYS A 65 16.33 22.49 -19.16
CA CYS A 65 15.76 22.99 -17.92
C CYS A 65 14.44 22.27 -17.62
N VAL A 66 14.23 21.91 -16.36
CA VAL A 66 12.97 21.35 -15.85
C VAL A 66 12.48 22.20 -14.69
N VAL A 67 11.21 22.58 -14.72
CA VAL A 67 10.57 23.34 -13.65
C VAL A 67 9.38 22.57 -13.11
N GLY A 68 9.43 22.21 -11.83
CA GLY A 68 8.25 21.75 -11.09
C GLY A 68 7.45 22.93 -10.58
N THR A 69 6.14 22.92 -10.79
CA THR A 69 5.20 23.90 -10.22
C THR A 69 4.18 23.22 -9.34
N ASP A 70 3.92 23.77 -8.16
CA ASP A 70 2.89 23.28 -7.25
C ASP A 70 2.30 24.44 -6.44
N ILE A 71 1.07 24.29 -5.95
CA ILE A 71 0.42 25.29 -5.09
C ILE A 71 0.83 25.14 -3.62
N SER A 72 1.39 23.99 -3.22
CA SER A 72 1.80 23.69 -1.85
C SER A 72 3.26 24.09 -1.60
N PRO A 73 3.53 25.11 -0.76
CA PRO A 73 4.90 25.47 -0.39
C PRO A 73 5.64 24.32 0.32
N ALA A 74 4.93 23.50 1.10
CA ALA A 74 5.49 22.37 1.83
C ALA A 74 6.03 21.28 0.90
N GLN A 75 5.28 20.94 -0.15
CA GLN A 75 5.75 20.01 -1.19
C GLN A 75 7.01 20.53 -1.89
N LEU A 76 7.01 21.81 -2.27
CA LEU A 76 8.16 22.42 -2.93
C LEU A 76 9.41 22.52 -2.01
N GLU A 77 9.22 22.78 -0.71
CA GLU A 77 10.30 22.74 0.28
C GLU A 77 10.91 21.33 0.35
N MET A 78 10.07 20.30 0.37
CA MET A 78 10.52 18.90 0.38
C MET A 78 11.24 18.50 -0.91
N GLY A 79 10.77 18.94 -2.07
CA GLY A 79 11.46 18.75 -3.34
C GLY A 79 12.85 19.41 -3.35
N ARG A 80 12.94 20.68 -2.91
CA ARG A 80 14.24 21.39 -2.81
C ARG A 80 15.21 20.73 -1.84
N LYS A 81 14.72 20.10 -0.78
CA LYS A 81 15.56 19.40 0.21
C LYS A 81 16.20 18.13 -0.36
N HIS A 82 15.48 17.39 -1.21
CA HIS A 82 15.93 16.09 -1.71
C HIS A 82 16.52 16.13 -3.11
N VAL A 83 16.25 17.19 -3.88
CA VAL A 83 16.69 17.32 -5.27
C VAL A 83 17.81 18.34 -5.37
N ASN A 84 19.01 17.84 -5.66
CA ASN A 84 20.17 18.65 -6.00
C ASN A 84 20.62 18.35 -7.44
N ILE A 85 19.72 18.57 -8.40
CA ILE A 85 20.01 18.42 -9.83
C ILE A 85 20.14 19.81 -10.46
N PRO A 86 21.27 20.14 -11.13
CA PRO A 86 21.56 21.49 -11.59
C PRO A 86 20.52 22.11 -12.53
N ASN A 87 19.82 21.30 -13.32
CA ASN A 87 18.82 21.76 -14.29
C ASN A 87 17.37 21.61 -13.81
N VAL A 88 17.13 21.32 -12.53
CA VAL A 88 15.79 21.23 -11.94
C VAL A 88 15.55 22.39 -10.98
N SER A 89 14.40 23.04 -11.10
CA SER A 89 13.97 24.09 -10.17
C SER A 89 12.48 23.99 -9.83
N TYR A 90 12.07 24.64 -8.75
CA TYR A 90 10.71 24.55 -8.20
C TYR A 90 10.11 25.93 -7.98
N ARG A 91 8.87 26.16 -8.46
CA ARG A 91 8.15 27.43 -8.34
C ARG A 91 6.75 27.22 -7.75
N GLU A 92 6.35 28.11 -6.86
CA GLU A 92 4.96 28.13 -6.37
C GLU A 92 4.08 28.76 -7.43
N SER A 93 3.06 28.02 -7.89
CA SER A 93 2.11 28.49 -8.90
C SER A 93 0.89 27.56 -8.96
N PRO A 94 -0.33 28.11 -9.10
CA PRO A 94 -1.50 27.32 -9.42
C PRO A 94 -1.43 26.84 -10.88
N ALA A 95 -2.02 25.67 -11.16
CA ALA A 95 -2.02 25.08 -12.50
C ALA A 95 -2.69 25.99 -13.56
N GLU A 96 -3.63 26.83 -13.13
CA GLU A 96 -4.42 27.70 -13.99
C GLU A 96 -3.74 29.03 -14.36
N GLU A 97 -2.56 29.32 -13.79
CA GLU A 97 -1.82 30.57 -14.01
C GLU A 97 -0.31 30.31 -13.85
N LEU A 98 0.30 29.82 -14.93
CA LEU A 98 1.68 29.39 -14.98
C LEU A 98 2.64 30.56 -15.27
N PRO A 99 3.75 30.70 -14.54
CA PRO A 99 4.67 31.83 -14.65
C PRO A 99 5.67 31.65 -15.82
N PHE A 100 5.15 31.36 -17.02
CA PHE A 100 5.91 31.20 -18.25
C PHE A 100 5.31 32.03 -19.38
N GLU A 101 6.15 32.47 -20.31
CA GLU A 101 5.74 33.22 -21.48
C GLU A 101 4.95 32.35 -22.45
N ASP A 102 4.12 32.99 -23.29
CA ASP A 102 3.39 32.31 -24.36
C ASP A 102 4.36 31.58 -25.28
N GLY A 103 4.05 30.32 -25.63
CA GLY A 103 4.85 29.56 -26.58
C GLY A 103 6.31 29.34 -26.16
N SER A 104 6.59 29.20 -24.86
CA SER A 104 7.96 29.06 -24.32
C SER A 104 8.30 27.66 -23.80
N VAL A 105 7.31 26.79 -23.60
CA VAL A 105 7.48 25.46 -22.99
C VAL A 105 7.43 24.36 -24.05
N ASP A 106 8.34 23.39 -23.97
CA ASP A 106 8.41 22.26 -24.90
C ASP A 106 7.52 21.09 -24.50
N LEU A 107 7.47 20.79 -23.19
CA LEU A 107 6.66 19.73 -22.61
C LEU A 107 6.00 20.24 -21.34
N VAL A 108 4.67 20.14 -21.26
CA VAL A 108 3.91 20.31 -20.02
C VAL A 108 3.46 18.93 -19.56
N THR A 109 3.75 18.58 -18.32
CA THR A 109 3.24 17.35 -17.68
C THR A 109 2.32 17.69 -16.52
N ALA A 110 1.33 16.83 -16.27
CA ALA A 110 0.61 16.80 -14.99
C ALA A 110 0.55 15.36 -14.52
N MET A 111 1.35 15.04 -13.50
CA MET A 111 1.57 13.66 -13.04
C MET A 111 0.79 13.36 -11.77
N SER A 112 -0.41 12.77 -11.92
CA SER A 112 -1.34 12.46 -10.81
C SER A 112 -1.87 13.69 -10.07
N ALA A 113 -1.95 14.84 -10.74
CA ALA A 113 -2.45 16.10 -10.15
C ALA A 113 -3.68 16.69 -10.88
N PHE A 114 -3.88 16.35 -12.16
CA PHE A 114 -4.88 16.99 -13.03
C PHE A 114 -6.31 16.99 -12.46
N HIS A 115 -6.69 15.93 -11.73
CA HIS A 115 -8.02 15.81 -11.10
C HIS A 115 -8.29 16.83 -9.97
N TRP A 116 -7.29 17.61 -9.54
CA TRP A 116 -7.44 18.69 -8.56
C TRP A 116 -7.59 20.07 -9.21
N PHE A 117 -7.36 20.19 -10.51
CA PHE A 117 -7.32 21.47 -11.21
C PHE A 117 -8.72 21.92 -11.65
N ASP A 118 -8.83 23.21 -11.96
CA ASP A 118 -9.87 23.68 -12.89
C ASP A 118 -9.44 23.25 -14.30
N HIS A 119 -9.99 22.12 -14.76
CA HIS A 119 -9.58 21.48 -16.01
C HIS A 119 -9.64 22.42 -17.22
N SER A 120 -10.69 23.23 -17.35
CA SER A 120 -10.84 24.11 -18.50
C SER A 120 -9.78 25.21 -18.50
N ARG A 121 -9.51 25.81 -17.34
CA ARG A 121 -8.51 26.87 -17.21
C ARG A 121 -7.10 26.32 -17.37
N PHE A 122 -6.78 25.19 -16.75
CA PHE A 122 -5.48 24.54 -16.91
C PHE A 122 -5.22 24.17 -18.37
N LEU A 123 -6.19 23.61 -19.10
CA LEU A 123 -5.96 23.23 -20.50
C LEU A 123 -5.74 24.46 -21.41
N GLN A 124 -6.42 25.58 -21.13
CA GLN A 124 -6.15 26.85 -21.82
C GLN A 124 -4.75 27.37 -21.50
N GLU A 125 -4.34 27.29 -20.23
CA GLU A 125 -3.05 27.78 -19.78
C GLU A 125 -1.88 26.91 -20.29
N ALA A 126 -2.04 25.58 -20.26
CA ALA A 126 -1.12 24.65 -20.88
C ALA A 126 -0.98 24.92 -22.38
N HIS A 127 -2.09 25.19 -23.08
CA HIS A 127 -2.06 25.58 -24.49
C HIS A 127 -1.28 26.88 -24.72
N ARG A 128 -1.50 27.90 -23.87
CA ARG A 128 -0.83 29.20 -23.96
C ARG A 128 0.68 29.07 -23.85
N VAL A 129 1.18 28.34 -22.86
CA VAL A 129 2.62 28.24 -22.61
C VAL A 129 3.35 27.32 -23.57
N LEU A 130 2.66 26.36 -24.20
CA LEU A 130 3.27 25.40 -25.10
C LEU A 130 3.73 26.06 -26.41
N LYS A 131 4.99 25.81 -26.79
CA LYS A 131 5.53 26.10 -28.12
C LYS A 131 4.68 25.45 -29.21
N PRO A 132 4.72 25.95 -30.46
CA PRO A 132 4.22 25.18 -31.60
C PRO A 132 4.85 23.78 -31.66
N ASN A 133 4.02 22.74 -31.72
CA ASN A 133 4.40 21.33 -31.62
C ASN A 133 4.97 20.90 -30.25
N GLY A 134 4.77 21.71 -29.19
CA GLY A 134 4.98 21.28 -27.82
C GLY A 134 3.96 20.22 -27.40
N CYS A 135 4.29 19.46 -26.36
CA CYS A 135 3.49 18.32 -25.91
C CYS A 135 2.83 18.60 -24.55
N LEU A 136 1.55 18.25 -24.42
CA LEU A 136 0.88 18.12 -23.13
C LEU A 136 0.75 16.63 -22.79
N ALA A 137 1.28 16.21 -21.65
CA ALA A 137 1.12 14.85 -21.13
C ALA A 137 0.42 14.87 -19.78
N VAL A 138 -0.77 14.28 -19.71
CA VAL A 138 -1.56 14.16 -18.48
C VAL A 138 -1.65 12.68 -18.13
N LEU A 139 -1.15 12.30 -16.96
CA LEU A 139 -1.12 10.90 -16.52
C LEU A 139 -1.60 10.78 -15.06
N ASN A 140 -2.00 9.56 -14.71
CA ASN A 140 -2.44 9.19 -13.38
C ASN A 140 -2.21 7.68 -13.19
N TYR A 141 -2.16 7.23 -11.95
CA TYR A 141 -2.36 5.82 -11.62
C TYR A 141 -3.78 5.63 -11.07
N THR A 142 -4.35 4.44 -11.25
CA THR A 142 -5.62 4.09 -10.62
C THR A 142 -5.36 3.47 -9.25
N MET A 143 -6.43 3.34 -8.47
CA MET A 143 -6.41 2.60 -7.20
C MET A 143 -6.54 1.09 -7.40
N ASP A 144 -6.63 0.63 -8.66
CA ASP A 144 -6.67 -0.78 -9.02
C ASP A 144 -5.24 -1.33 -8.88
N MET A 145 -4.88 -1.69 -7.66
CA MET A 145 -3.59 -2.24 -7.31
C MET A 145 -3.79 -3.66 -6.80
N GLU A 146 -2.92 -4.56 -7.23
CA GLU A 146 -2.90 -5.94 -6.75
C GLU A 146 -1.60 -6.19 -6.00
N LEU A 147 -1.72 -6.64 -4.75
CA LEU A 147 -0.63 -7.16 -3.96
C LEU A 147 -0.36 -8.62 -4.35
N SER A 148 0.90 -8.96 -4.59
CA SER A 148 1.31 -10.32 -4.92
C SER A 148 2.41 -10.76 -3.96
N TYR A 149 2.11 -11.75 -3.14
CA TYR A 149 3.03 -12.34 -2.17
C TYR A 149 2.65 -13.81 -1.92
N GLY A 150 3.41 -14.73 -2.53
CA GLY A 150 3.20 -16.17 -2.39
C GLY A 150 1.71 -16.56 -2.45
N ASP A 151 1.32 -17.43 -1.51
CA ASP A 151 -0.03 -17.99 -1.42
C ASP A 151 -1.01 -17.10 -0.64
N CYS A 152 -0.56 -16.00 -0.01
CA CYS A 152 -1.46 -15.12 0.73
C CYS A 152 -1.98 -13.92 -0.10
N SER A 153 -1.61 -13.82 -1.37
CA SER A 153 -1.99 -12.71 -2.26
C SER A 153 -3.50 -12.38 -2.22
N GLU A 154 -4.38 -13.39 -2.23
CA GLU A 154 -5.83 -13.17 -2.16
C GLU A 154 -6.26 -12.51 -0.85
N THR A 155 -5.76 -13.03 0.28
CA THR A 155 -6.02 -12.48 1.62
C THR A 155 -5.51 -11.05 1.75
N LEU A 156 -4.28 -10.75 1.31
CA LEU A 156 -3.71 -9.40 1.34
C LEU A 156 -4.61 -8.41 0.59
N ASN A 157 -5.03 -8.77 -0.64
CA ASN A 157 -5.88 -7.91 -1.45
C ASN A 157 -7.27 -7.74 -0.81
N HIS A 158 -7.81 -8.77 -0.15
CA HIS A 158 -9.08 -8.65 0.55
C HIS A 158 -9.01 -7.64 1.71
N ILE A 159 -7.98 -7.72 2.55
CA ILE A 159 -7.73 -6.79 3.66
C ILE A 159 -7.57 -5.35 3.13
N CYS A 160 -6.77 -5.18 2.08
CA CYS A 160 -6.58 -3.88 1.45
C CYS A 160 -7.86 -3.30 0.86
N ASN A 161 -8.72 -4.15 0.26
CA ASN A 161 -10.02 -3.72 -0.27
C ASN A 161 -10.98 -3.30 0.85
N GLU A 162 -11.02 -3.99 1.98
CA GLU A 162 -11.80 -3.58 3.16
C GLU A 162 -11.33 -2.21 3.68
N PHE A 163 -10.02 -2.00 3.75
CA PHE A 163 -9.44 -0.72 4.14
C PHE A 163 -9.85 0.41 3.19
N TYR A 164 -9.72 0.19 1.88
CA TYR A 164 -10.16 1.19 0.90
C TYR A 164 -11.65 1.47 0.97
N ALA A 165 -12.47 0.46 1.24
CA ALA A 165 -13.91 0.63 1.44
C ALA A 165 -14.20 1.49 2.68
N ALA A 166 -13.47 1.28 3.79
CA ALA A 166 -13.60 2.09 5.01
C ALA A 166 -13.21 3.56 4.81
N LEU A 167 -12.29 3.84 3.86
CA LEU A 167 -11.87 5.18 3.51
C LEU A 167 -12.87 5.92 2.58
N GLN A 168 -13.74 5.21 1.85
CA GLN A 168 -14.68 5.81 0.88
C GLN A 168 -15.49 7.00 1.43
N PRO A 169 -16.05 6.97 2.66
CA PRO A 169 -16.83 8.08 3.20
C PRO A 169 -16.05 9.39 3.39
N PHE A 170 -14.72 9.34 3.38
CA PHE A 170 -13.83 10.49 3.56
C PHE A 170 -13.24 11.01 2.24
N ARG A 171 -13.65 10.42 1.10
CA ARG A 171 -13.18 10.84 -0.23
C ARG A 171 -13.63 12.27 -0.50
N ASN A 172 -12.72 13.09 -1.04
CA ASN A 172 -13.04 14.48 -1.34
C ASN A 172 -14.14 14.56 -2.42
N PRO A 173 -15.26 15.27 -2.20
CA PRO A 173 -16.34 15.40 -3.19
C PRO A 173 -15.94 16.05 -4.51
N TYR A 174 -14.80 16.77 -4.55
CA TYR A 174 -14.23 17.33 -5.77
C TYR A 174 -13.75 16.23 -6.74
N LEU A 175 -13.39 15.06 -6.22
CA LEU A 175 -12.99 13.93 -7.04
C LEU A 175 -14.22 13.26 -7.65
N SER A 176 -14.17 13.02 -8.97
CA SER A 176 -15.16 12.17 -9.62
C SER A 176 -15.15 10.74 -9.05
N SER A 177 -16.24 10.02 -9.29
CA SER A 177 -16.34 8.58 -8.99
C SER A 177 -15.27 7.77 -9.72
N SER A 178 -14.86 8.22 -10.92
CA SER A 178 -13.82 7.58 -11.72
C SER A 178 -12.83 8.61 -12.27
N SER A 179 -11.55 8.48 -11.88
CA SER A 179 -10.46 9.25 -12.49
C SER A 179 -10.27 8.85 -13.96
N PHE A 180 -10.49 7.57 -14.30
CA PHE A 180 -10.39 7.10 -15.68
C PHE A 180 -11.39 7.82 -16.60
N GLU A 181 -12.66 7.89 -16.20
CA GLU A 181 -13.70 8.58 -16.99
C GLU A 181 -13.40 10.08 -17.16
N LEU A 182 -12.91 10.73 -16.09
CA LEU A 182 -12.51 12.14 -16.14
C LEU A 182 -11.42 12.37 -17.20
N TYR A 183 -10.38 11.54 -17.18
CA TYR A 183 -9.24 11.70 -18.10
C TYR A 183 -9.65 11.33 -19.52
N LYS A 184 -10.44 10.28 -19.70
CA LYS A 184 -10.93 9.85 -21.02
C LYS A 184 -11.83 10.91 -21.66
N LYS A 185 -12.79 11.44 -20.89
CA LYS A 185 -13.68 12.52 -21.36
C LYS A 185 -12.89 13.78 -21.72
N THR A 186 -11.88 14.12 -20.91
CA THR A 186 -10.97 15.24 -21.19
C THR A 186 -10.26 15.00 -22.52
N PHE A 187 -9.60 13.84 -22.69
CA PHE A 187 -8.91 13.48 -23.92
C PHE A 187 -9.83 13.58 -25.15
N ASP A 188 -11.06 13.06 -25.06
CA ASP A 188 -12.01 13.08 -26.16
C ASP A 188 -12.44 14.51 -26.54
N SER A 189 -12.56 15.40 -25.55
CA SER A 189 -12.94 16.80 -25.76
C SER A 189 -11.85 17.67 -26.41
N LEU A 190 -10.58 17.28 -26.31
CA LEU A 190 -9.47 18.05 -26.85
C LEU A 190 -9.43 18.01 -28.37
N GLN A 191 -9.35 19.18 -29.01
CA GLN A 191 -9.33 19.35 -30.47
C GLN A 191 -7.91 19.46 -31.05
N TYR A 192 -6.94 18.78 -30.44
CA TYR A 192 -5.59 18.71 -30.99
C TYR A 192 -5.54 17.79 -32.22
N PRO A 193 -4.87 18.20 -33.32
CA PRO A 193 -4.81 17.42 -34.55
C PRO A 193 -3.98 16.12 -34.38
N VAL A 194 -3.04 16.13 -33.43
CA VAL A 194 -2.25 14.96 -33.04
C VAL A 194 -2.45 14.77 -31.54
N LYS A 195 -3.05 13.64 -31.15
CA LYS A 195 -3.22 13.23 -29.75
C LYS A 195 -3.21 11.70 -29.68
N GLU A 196 -2.68 11.17 -28.60
CA GLU A 196 -2.57 9.73 -28.36
C GLU A 196 -3.13 9.38 -26.98
N TRP A 197 -3.93 8.33 -26.91
CA TRP A 197 -4.42 7.77 -25.65
C TRP A 197 -3.70 6.47 -25.38
N GLN A 198 -3.19 6.32 -24.16
CA GLN A 198 -2.60 5.08 -23.66
C GLN A 198 -3.56 4.52 -22.61
N ASP A 199 -4.01 3.28 -22.82
CA ASP A 199 -4.80 2.56 -21.83
C ASP A 199 -3.95 2.17 -20.61
N ILE A 200 -4.62 1.61 -19.60
CA ILE A 200 -3.98 1.16 -18.36
C ILE A 200 -2.90 0.13 -18.69
N PHE A 201 -1.67 0.40 -18.25
CA PHE A 201 -0.56 -0.53 -18.29
C PHE A 201 -0.11 -0.82 -16.85
N TRP A 202 0.11 -2.09 -16.54
CA TRP A 202 0.42 -2.54 -15.20
C TRP A 202 1.93 -2.49 -14.95
N VAL A 203 2.33 -1.84 -13.85
CA VAL A 203 3.73 -1.80 -13.41
C VAL A 203 3.86 -2.63 -12.14
N ARG A 204 4.75 -3.63 -12.15
CA ARG A 204 5.08 -4.41 -10.96
C ARG A 204 6.23 -3.72 -10.22
N LYS A 205 6.01 -3.34 -8.97
CA LYS A 205 7.05 -2.76 -8.10
C LYS A 205 7.15 -3.56 -6.81
N PRO A 206 8.34 -4.10 -6.46
CA PRO A 206 8.53 -4.70 -5.14
C PRO A 206 8.49 -3.60 -4.08
N VAL A 207 7.63 -3.77 -3.08
CA VAL A 207 7.50 -2.86 -1.95
C VAL A 207 7.39 -3.67 -0.66
N PRO A 208 7.99 -3.22 0.45
CA PRO A 208 7.66 -3.78 1.76
C PRO A 208 6.21 -3.41 2.11
N LEU A 209 5.56 -4.22 2.96
CA LEU A 209 4.20 -3.96 3.45
C LEU A 209 4.08 -2.57 4.10
N SER A 210 5.05 -2.19 4.95
CA SER A 210 5.12 -0.85 5.54
C SER A 210 5.23 0.28 4.49
N GLY A 211 5.78 -0.03 3.32
CA GLY A 211 5.82 0.89 2.18
C GLY A 211 4.44 1.08 1.55
N TYR A 212 3.66 0.00 1.43
CA TYR A 212 2.28 0.06 0.96
C TYR A 212 1.38 0.82 1.94
N ILE A 213 1.49 0.53 3.24
CA ILE A 213 0.70 1.21 4.28
C ILE A 213 1.00 2.70 4.29
N GLY A 214 2.29 3.09 4.32
CA GLY A 214 2.67 4.50 4.23
C GLY A 214 2.19 5.18 2.94
N MET A 215 2.09 4.43 1.83
CA MET A 215 1.48 4.96 0.60
C MET A 215 0.00 5.25 0.83
N VAL A 216 -0.76 4.34 1.44
CA VAL A 216 -2.18 4.59 1.68
C VAL A 216 -2.41 5.74 2.66
N GLU A 217 -1.60 5.83 3.71
CA GLU A 217 -1.67 6.90 4.71
C GLU A 217 -1.44 8.28 4.12
N SER A 218 -0.63 8.39 3.07
CA SER A 218 -0.42 9.67 2.39
C SER A 218 -1.61 10.10 1.52
N PHE A 219 -2.66 9.28 1.32
CA PHE A 219 -3.81 9.66 0.47
C PHE A 219 -4.61 10.79 1.11
N SER A 220 -5.12 11.71 0.29
CA SER A 220 -5.97 12.79 0.78
C SER A 220 -7.18 12.27 1.55
N THR A 221 -7.72 11.12 1.18
CA THR A 221 -8.81 10.42 1.88
C THR A 221 -8.41 9.98 3.29
N PHE A 222 -7.25 9.34 3.45
CA PHE A 222 -6.75 8.95 4.77
C PHE A 222 -6.44 10.17 5.64
N GLN A 223 -5.82 11.20 5.05
CA GLN A 223 -5.54 12.45 5.75
C GLN A 223 -6.82 13.20 6.18
N ALA A 224 -7.91 13.07 5.42
CA ALA A 224 -9.22 13.58 5.81
C ALA A 224 -9.81 12.81 7.01
N LEU A 225 -9.67 11.48 7.03
CA LEU A 225 -9.99 10.66 8.20
C LEU A 225 -9.13 11.06 9.40
N LEU A 226 -7.81 11.12 9.26
CA LEU A 226 -6.87 11.48 10.33
C LEU A 226 -7.19 12.84 10.97
N LYS A 227 -7.62 13.83 10.16
CA LYS A 227 -8.05 15.14 10.68
C LYS A 227 -9.38 15.10 11.42
N LYS A 228 -10.28 14.20 11.04
CA LYS A 228 -11.63 14.08 11.59
C LYS A 228 -11.68 13.19 12.84
N ASP A 229 -10.93 12.09 12.81
CA ASP A 229 -10.89 11.07 13.86
C ASP A 229 -9.50 10.40 13.86
N GLN A 230 -8.62 10.90 14.73
CA GLN A 230 -7.25 10.39 14.83
C GLN A 230 -7.18 8.97 15.40
N GLU A 231 -8.12 8.61 16.27
CA GLU A 231 -8.13 7.30 16.92
C GLU A 231 -8.55 6.23 15.93
N GLU A 232 -9.61 6.48 15.15
CA GLU A 232 -10.04 5.59 14.08
C GLU A 232 -8.98 5.47 12.98
N ALA A 233 -8.31 6.57 12.60
CA ALA A 233 -7.22 6.53 11.63
C ALA A 233 -6.08 5.61 12.07
N ARG A 234 -5.63 5.75 13.33
CA ARG A 234 -4.58 4.90 13.90
C ARG A 234 -5.03 3.45 14.02
N ARG A 235 -6.25 3.22 14.50
CA ARG A 235 -6.84 1.88 14.61
C ARG A 235 -6.83 1.18 13.26
N LEU A 236 -7.23 1.89 12.21
CA LEU A 236 -7.34 1.34 10.87
C LEU A 236 -5.97 1.01 10.25
N SER A 237 -4.95 1.86 10.43
CA SER A 237 -3.57 1.53 10.02
C SER A 237 -3.02 0.34 10.80
N GLN A 238 -3.20 0.32 12.13
CA GLN A 238 -2.72 -0.76 12.99
C GLN A 238 -3.42 -2.09 12.72
N ASP A 239 -4.72 -2.08 12.40
CA ASP A 239 -5.46 -3.30 12.06
C ASP A 239 -4.87 -3.98 10.82
N ILE A 240 -4.45 -3.20 9.82
CA ILE A 240 -3.78 -3.74 8.63
C ILE A 240 -2.40 -4.28 8.99
N GLU A 241 -1.58 -3.50 9.71
CA GLU A 241 -0.27 -3.99 10.16
C GLU A 241 -0.38 -5.30 10.94
N HIS A 242 -1.38 -5.41 11.82
CA HIS A 242 -1.61 -6.59 12.63
C HIS A 242 -2.14 -7.78 11.83
N ARG A 243 -3.04 -7.55 10.86
CA ARG A 243 -3.63 -8.61 10.03
C ARG A 243 -2.67 -9.11 8.95
N GLU A 244 -1.70 -8.29 8.57
CA GLU A 244 -0.74 -8.56 7.49
C GLU A 244 0.66 -8.95 8.01
N SER A 245 0.89 -8.89 9.33
CA SER A 245 2.07 -9.46 9.98
C SER A 245 2.13 -10.97 9.72
N PRO A 246 3.33 -11.54 9.43
CA PRO A 246 3.52 -12.98 9.50
C PRO A 246 3.04 -13.47 10.86
N ALA A 247 2.35 -14.61 10.91
CA ALA A 247 1.93 -15.17 12.19
C ALA A 247 3.12 -15.46 13.11
N GLU A 248 4.29 -15.63 12.51
CA GLU A 248 5.60 -15.84 13.11
C GLU A 248 6.27 -14.55 13.64
N GLU A 249 5.70 -13.37 13.39
CA GLU A 249 6.20 -12.06 13.85
C GLU A 249 5.01 -11.18 14.31
N LEU A 250 4.54 -11.45 15.53
CA LEU A 250 3.39 -10.81 16.14
C LEU A 250 3.77 -9.42 16.70
N PRO A 251 3.00 -8.37 16.41
CA PRO A 251 3.36 -6.98 16.77
C PRO A 251 3.05 -6.62 18.23
N PHE A 252 3.23 -7.56 19.17
CA PHE A 252 2.98 -7.37 20.60
C PHE A 252 4.28 -7.41 21.41
N GLU A 253 4.33 -6.69 22.53
CA GLU A 253 5.45 -6.75 23.48
C GLU A 253 5.53 -8.13 24.14
N ASP A 254 6.73 -8.49 24.62
CA ASP A 254 6.97 -9.74 25.33
C ASP A 254 6.05 -9.84 26.56
N GLY A 255 5.33 -10.95 26.69
CA GLY A 255 4.46 -11.18 27.84
C GLY A 255 3.29 -10.19 27.98
N SER A 256 2.78 -9.63 26.89
CA SER A 256 1.70 -8.63 26.91
C SER A 256 0.30 -9.19 26.60
N VAL A 257 0.22 -10.40 26.04
CA VAL A 257 -1.01 -10.99 25.51
C VAL A 257 -1.54 -12.10 26.42
N ASP A 258 -2.84 -12.10 26.71
CA ASP A 258 -3.48 -13.14 27.54
C ASP A 258 -3.89 -14.38 26.72
N LEU A 259 -4.21 -14.20 25.44
CA LEU A 259 -4.69 -15.26 24.56
C LEU A 259 -4.20 -15.01 23.12
N VAL A 260 -3.53 -16.00 22.53
CA VAL A 260 -3.26 -16.08 21.09
C VAL A 260 -4.17 -17.15 20.52
N THR A 261 -4.89 -16.83 19.44
CA THR A 261 -5.72 -17.80 18.73
C THR A 261 -5.26 -17.96 17.29
N ALA A 262 -4.93 -19.17 16.86
CA ALA A 262 -4.70 -19.49 15.46
C ALA A 262 -5.81 -20.40 14.95
N MET A 263 -6.48 -20.00 13.87
CA MET A 263 -7.65 -20.73 13.38
C MET A 263 -7.34 -21.48 12.06
N SER A 264 -8.20 -21.32 11.06
CA SER A 264 -8.14 -22.02 9.76
C SER A 264 -6.82 -21.89 8.99
N ALA A 265 -5.95 -20.95 9.32
CA ALA A 265 -4.67 -20.74 8.64
C ALA A 265 -3.46 -21.41 9.32
N PHE A 266 -3.61 -22.03 10.50
CA PHE A 266 -2.47 -22.54 11.29
C PHE A 266 -1.60 -23.55 10.52
N HIS A 267 -2.22 -24.36 9.67
CA HIS A 267 -1.53 -25.37 8.85
C HIS A 267 -0.64 -24.79 7.75
N TRP A 268 -0.68 -23.47 7.53
CA TRP A 268 0.20 -22.75 6.61
C TRP A 268 1.35 -22.03 7.32
N PHE A 269 1.43 -22.10 8.65
CA PHE A 269 2.47 -21.42 9.41
C PHE A 269 3.77 -22.22 9.43
N ASP A 270 4.90 -21.54 9.58
CA ASP A 270 6.09 -22.15 10.14
C ASP A 270 5.82 -22.39 11.63
N HIS A 271 5.37 -23.60 11.96
CA HIS A 271 4.90 -23.92 13.31
C HIS A 271 5.95 -23.62 14.38
N SER A 272 7.23 -23.84 14.11
CA SER A 272 8.30 -23.60 15.09
C SER A 272 8.47 -22.11 15.36
N ARG A 273 8.51 -21.28 14.31
CA ARG A 273 8.60 -19.83 14.46
C ARG A 273 7.32 -19.22 15.04
N PHE A 274 6.15 -19.71 14.63
CA PHE A 274 4.87 -19.27 15.20
C PHE A 274 4.76 -19.61 16.70
N LEU A 275 5.13 -20.83 17.10
CA LEU A 275 5.08 -21.23 18.52
C LEU A 275 6.08 -20.44 19.36
N GLN A 276 7.27 -20.15 18.83
CA GLN A 276 8.24 -19.24 19.44
C GLN A 276 7.65 -17.86 19.66
N GLU A 277 6.99 -17.32 18.64
CA GLU A 277 6.45 -15.98 18.67
C GLU A 277 5.21 -15.88 19.57
N ALA A 278 4.30 -16.85 19.50
CA ALA A 278 3.17 -16.96 20.41
C ALA A 278 3.65 -17.07 21.86
N HIS A 279 4.71 -17.85 22.13
CA HIS A 279 5.29 -17.93 23.46
C HIS A 279 5.90 -16.59 23.91
N ARG A 280 6.57 -15.87 23.01
CA ARG A 280 7.17 -14.56 23.29
C ARG A 280 6.10 -13.56 23.77
N VAL A 281 4.99 -13.45 23.04
CA VAL A 281 3.97 -12.43 23.34
C VAL A 281 3.04 -12.79 24.49
N LEU A 282 2.90 -14.08 24.84
CA LEU A 282 1.99 -14.52 25.90
C LEU A 282 2.53 -14.20 27.30
N LYS A 283 1.67 -13.63 28.15
CA LYS A 283 1.92 -13.46 29.58
C LYS A 283 2.29 -14.78 30.26
N PRO A 284 2.94 -14.74 31.44
CA PRO A 284 2.99 -15.90 32.32
C PRO A 284 1.56 -16.42 32.59
N ASN A 285 1.28 -17.68 32.20
CA ASN A 285 -0.06 -18.33 32.18
C ASN A 285 -1.03 -17.88 31.06
N GLY A 286 -0.54 -17.18 30.05
CA GLY A 286 -1.29 -16.91 28.83
C GLY A 286 -1.68 -18.20 28.11
N CYS A 287 -2.65 -18.09 27.22
CA CYS A 287 -3.26 -19.23 26.55
C CYS A 287 -2.97 -19.20 25.05
N LEU A 288 -2.60 -20.33 24.45
CA LEU A 288 -2.57 -20.50 23.01
C LEU A 288 -3.69 -21.46 22.62
N ALA A 289 -4.63 -20.98 21.82
CA ALA A 289 -5.71 -21.81 21.28
C ALA A 289 -5.54 -21.98 19.76
N VAL A 290 -5.38 -23.22 19.31
CA VAL A 290 -5.31 -23.56 17.89
C VAL A 290 -6.60 -24.28 17.50
N LEU A 291 -7.42 -23.64 16.66
CA LEU A 291 -8.76 -24.06 16.28
C LEU A 291 -8.79 -24.43 14.81
N ASN A 292 -8.81 -25.71 14.48
CA ASN A 292 -8.81 -26.13 13.09
C ASN A 292 -10.24 -26.40 12.61
N TYR A 293 -10.72 -25.63 11.64
CA TYR A 293 -11.94 -25.96 10.89
C TYR A 293 -11.53 -26.78 9.68
N THR A 294 -11.78 -28.09 9.73
CA THR A 294 -11.91 -28.85 8.49
C THR A 294 -13.28 -28.50 7.92
N MET A 295 -13.33 -27.62 6.92
CA MET A 295 -14.43 -27.66 5.97
C MET A 295 -14.34 -29.01 5.27
N ASP A 296 -15.47 -29.73 5.19
CA ASP A 296 -15.62 -31.04 4.56
C ASP A 296 -15.07 -31.07 3.12
N MET A 297 -13.76 -31.24 2.99
CA MET A 297 -13.12 -31.86 1.84
C MET A 297 -12.53 -33.17 2.36
N GLU A 298 -12.86 -34.27 1.70
CA GLU A 298 -12.40 -35.64 1.99
C GLU A 298 -10.87 -35.76 1.92
N LEU A 299 -10.16 -35.13 2.86
CA LEU A 299 -8.77 -35.42 3.16
C LEU A 299 -8.76 -36.65 4.06
N SER A 300 -8.10 -37.69 3.58
CA SER A 300 -8.08 -39.01 4.21
C SER A 300 -7.71 -38.91 5.70
N TYR A 301 -8.43 -39.68 6.53
CA TYR A 301 -8.37 -39.71 8.00
C TYR A 301 -6.95 -39.90 8.61
N GLY A 302 -5.92 -40.18 7.83
CA GLY A 302 -4.55 -40.45 8.29
C GLY A 302 -3.69 -39.20 8.54
N ASP A 303 -3.72 -38.22 7.63
CA ASP A 303 -2.70 -37.15 7.56
C ASP A 303 -2.79 -36.16 8.74
N CYS A 304 -3.99 -35.73 9.12
CA CYS A 304 -4.14 -34.72 10.17
C CYS A 304 -3.74 -35.21 11.57
N SER A 305 -3.74 -36.53 11.81
CA SER A 305 -3.37 -37.09 13.11
C SER A 305 -1.86 -37.08 13.34
N GLU A 306 -1.07 -37.31 12.29
CA GLU A 306 0.39 -37.25 12.34
C GLU A 306 0.87 -35.80 12.46
N THR A 307 0.25 -34.86 11.73
CA THR A 307 0.56 -33.43 11.85
C THR A 307 0.27 -32.91 13.25
N LEU A 308 -0.89 -33.24 13.84
CA LEU A 308 -1.23 -32.81 15.20
C LEU A 308 -0.31 -33.42 16.27
N ASN A 309 0.04 -34.71 16.14
CA ASN A 309 1.02 -35.33 17.03
C ASN A 309 2.41 -34.71 16.88
N HIS A 310 2.82 -34.37 15.66
CA HIS A 310 4.08 -33.68 15.40
C HIS A 310 4.09 -32.28 16.04
N ILE A 311 3.04 -31.49 15.87
CA ILE A 311 2.88 -30.16 16.49
C ILE A 311 2.93 -30.26 18.02
N CYS A 312 2.21 -31.22 18.61
CA CYS A 312 2.23 -31.45 20.06
C CYS A 312 3.63 -31.85 20.57
N ASN A 313 4.34 -32.69 19.81
CA ASN A 313 5.70 -33.11 20.16
C ASN A 313 6.72 -31.95 20.03
N GLU A 314 6.62 -31.12 18.99
CA GLU A 314 7.45 -29.93 18.84
C GLU A 314 7.19 -28.90 19.95
N ALA A 315 5.92 -28.63 20.26
CA ALA A 315 5.54 -27.73 21.35
C ALA A 315 6.05 -28.22 22.71
N GLY A 316 5.93 -29.53 22.98
CA GLY A 316 6.43 -30.14 24.21
C GLY A 316 7.95 -30.13 24.34
N HIS A 317 8.68 -30.30 23.23
CA HIS A 317 10.14 -30.17 23.20
C HIS A 317 10.61 -28.73 23.45
N PHE A 318 9.85 -27.75 22.96
CA PHE A 318 10.27 -26.35 22.97
C PHE A 318 9.99 -25.64 24.31
N LEU A 319 8.83 -25.88 24.93
CA LEU A 319 8.38 -25.11 26.11
C LEU A 319 8.92 -25.66 27.45
N GLY A 320 9.48 -26.87 27.46
CA GLY A 320 9.94 -27.54 28.69
C GLY A 320 8.79 -27.95 29.64
N GLU A 321 9.03 -28.94 30.49
CA GLU A 321 7.99 -29.50 31.37
C GLU A 321 7.45 -28.51 32.44
N GLU A 322 8.15 -27.40 32.71
CA GLU A 322 7.84 -26.47 33.81
C GLU A 322 7.22 -25.12 33.38
N ALA A 323 7.12 -24.82 32.08
CA ALA A 323 6.59 -23.54 31.58
C ALA A 323 5.47 -23.76 30.54
N CYS A 324 4.36 -24.39 30.95
CA CYS A 324 3.22 -24.62 30.04
C CYS A 324 2.18 -23.48 30.11
N PRO A 325 2.07 -22.60 29.09
CA PRO A 325 0.79 -21.96 28.76
C PRO A 325 -0.27 -23.04 28.52
N THR A 326 -1.53 -22.78 28.86
CA THR A 326 -2.59 -23.77 28.61
C THR A 326 -2.82 -23.83 27.10
N PHE A 327 -2.52 -24.98 26.49
CA PHE A 327 -2.64 -25.20 25.05
C PHE A 327 -4.00 -25.86 24.75
N TRP A 328 -4.83 -25.20 23.93
CA TRP A 328 -6.18 -25.68 23.60
C TRP A 328 -6.27 -26.04 22.13
N LEU A 329 -6.56 -27.30 21.85
CA LEU A 329 -6.83 -27.78 20.49
C LEU A 329 -8.28 -28.28 20.42
N HIS A 330 -9.09 -27.69 19.54
CA HIS A 330 -10.49 -28.08 19.38
C HIS A 330 -10.75 -28.60 17.95
N ARG A 331 -11.31 -29.81 17.86
CA ARG A 331 -11.83 -30.43 16.63
C ARG A 331 -13.36 -30.47 16.72
N HIS A 332 -14.07 -30.03 15.67
CA HIS A 332 -15.52 -30.24 15.61
C HIS A 332 -15.80 -31.75 15.61
N GLY A 333 -16.48 -32.26 16.64
CA GLY A 333 -16.75 -33.70 16.81
C GLY A 333 -15.90 -34.44 17.86
N GLY A 334 -15.06 -33.75 18.63
CA GLY A 334 -14.51 -34.24 19.90
C GLY A 334 -13.09 -34.79 19.85
N VAL A 335 -12.17 -34.11 20.57
CA VAL A 335 -11.22 -34.58 21.60
C VAL A 335 -10.68 -33.32 22.28
N PHE A 336 -10.62 -33.30 23.61
CA PHE A 336 -10.00 -32.25 24.42
C PHE A 336 -8.64 -32.74 24.92
N LEU A 337 -7.57 -31.98 24.70
CA LEU A 337 -6.30 -32.18 25.39
C LEU A 337 -6.09 -31.01 26.35
N GLN A 338 -6.45 -31.23 27.61
CA GLN A 338 -6.02 -30.41 28.73
C GLN A 338 -4.85 -31.14 29.39
N PHE A 339 -3.68 -30.52 29.50
CA PHE A 339 -2.60 -31.03 30.33
C PHE A 339 -2.64 -30.30 31.68
N PRO A 340 -3.12 -30.93 32.78
CA PRO A 340 -2.79 -30.47 34.11
C PRO A 340 -1.37 -30.89 34.45
N GLY A 341 -0.63 -29.98 35.08
CA GLY A 341 0.70 -30.27 35.62
C GLY A 341 0.71 -31.51 36.52
N SER A 342 1.81 -32.24 36.43
CA SER A 342 2.20 -33.41 37.23
C SER A 342 1.47 -34.73 36.94
N LEU A 343 1.99 -35.51 35.99
CA LEU A 343 1.83 -36.97 35.98
C LEU A 343 3.15 -37.62 36.35
N LYS A 344 3.30 -37.92 37.64
CA LYS A 344 4.36 -38.78 38.17
C LYS A 344 4.08 -40.24 37.79
N LYS A 345 5.16 -40.88 37.33
CA LYS A 345 5.59 -42.28 37.56
C LYS A 345 4.97 -43.40 36.70
N GLY A 346 5.86 -44.33 36.35
CA GLY A 346 5.63 -45.74 36.67
C GLY A 346 5.57 -46.67 35.46
N SER A 347 6.49 -47.62 35.43
CA SER A 347 6.50 -48.79 34.55
C SER A 347 5.17 -49.57 34.61
N GLY A 348 4.56 -49.82 33.45
CA GLY A 348 3.49 -50.82 33.34
C GLY A 348 2.68 -50.68 32.06
N ARG A 349 2.78 -51.67 31.17
CA ARG A 349 1.86 -51.84 30.04
C ARG A 349 0.44 -52.03 30.56
N GLY A 350 -0.50 -51.20 30.13
CA GLY A 350 -1.93 -51.36 30.42
C GLY A 350 -2.77 -50.63 29.38
N GLN A 351 -3.49 -51.38 28.56
CA GLN A 351 -4.52 -50.91 27.64
C GLN A 351 -5.57 -50.06 28.39
N THR A 352 -6.01 -48.96 27.79
CA THR A 352 -7.16 -48.19 28.29
C THR A 352 -8.30 -48.26 27.28
N THR A 353 -9.34 -48.99 27.67
CA THR A 353 -10.66 -49.06 27.03
C THR A 353 -11.43 -47.74 27.22
N LEU A 354 -12.06 -47.28 26.15
CA LEU A 354 -13.05 -46.20 26.12
C LEU A 354 -14.42 -46.74 26.56
N THR A 355 -15.04 -46.10 27.55
CA THR A 355 -16.49 -46.08 27.71
C THR A 355 -16.91 -44.64 27.91
N GLY A 356 -17.73 -44.13 26.99
CA GLY A 356 -18.26 -42.77 27.03
C GLY A 356 -19.53 -42.66 27.87
N HIS A 357 -19.79 -41.44 28.33
CA HIS A 357 -21.08 -40.75 28.18
C HIS A 357 -20.85 -39.25 28.24
#